data_AF-A0A941AZE1-F1
#
_entry.id   AF-A0A941AZE1-F1
#
_cell.length_a   1.000
_cell.length_b   1.000
_cell.length_c   1.000
_cell.angle_alpha   90.00
_cell.angle_beta   90.00
_cell.angle_gamma   90.00
#
_symmetry.space_group_name_H-M   'P 1'
#
loop_
_entity.id
_entity.type
_entity.pdbx_description
1 polymer ?
#
loop_
_entity_poly.entity_id
_entity_poly.type
_entity_poly.pdbx_seq_one_letter_code
_entity_poly.pdbx_strand_id
1 'polypeptide(L)'
;MNTELFGIISIFIVTIVLAIPLGKYIAKVYLGDKTFFDPIFNPIEKFIFKISGINSTEEMNWKQHLKTLLSVNMVWFFLCFFILLFQGSLFLNPDNNPSMSPDLAFNTAISFLVNCNLQHYSGETGLSYLSQIFLMFLQFVSAGVGMAAAAMVFTAMKERTTDKLGNFYNYFIKSCTRILLPLSAVVAVVLLFSGTPMTFEGKDAITTLQGDQVEVSRGPAAAFIAIKHIGTNGGGFFGVNSAHPLENPTYFTNAVELWAQLIIPFAMIFALGFYLKKTKFAYVVFGVMTVGFLLLVIPTVISEINGNPAIEKMGIAQTTGSMEGKEVRFGPAISGFWSIATTVISTGSVNSMHDSSMPVSGTMELLAMMVNAFYGGCGVGFLNFYIFIILAVFISGLMVGRTPEFLGKKIEAREVKIAAFIAILHPLLILSGTALASYFAANNTAMGYWFSGNATGWLNNPGHHGFSEMLYEFTSSAANNGSGFEGLGDNNPFWNITTGIVLLLSRFIPIIGPLAIAGLLANKKYIPESAGTLKTDTTIFGVMVFAVIAIIAALSFFPALALGPLAEYFTLK
;
A
#
# COMPACT_ATOMS: atom_id res chain seq x y z
N MET A 1 -2.81 27.62 7.83
CA MET A 1 -2.12 27.68 6.51
C MET A 1 -0.59 27.67 6.58
N ASN A 2 0.14 28.76 6.85
CA ASN A 2 1.64 28.73 6.78
C ASN A 2 2.30 27.74 7.75
N THR A 3 1.71 27.55 8.94
CA THR A 3 2.18 26.61 9.95
C THR A 3 1.94 25.14 9.57
N GLU A 4 0.81 24.83 8.92
CA GLU A 4 0.50 23.47 8.42
C GLU A 4 1.45 23.05 7.30
N LEU A 5 1.74 23.95 6.36
CA LEU A 5 2.72 23.69 5.30
C LEU A 5 4.11 23.39 5.87
N PHE A 6 4.54 24.14 6.88
CA PHE A 6 5.78 23.85 7.59
C PHE A 6 5.73 22.49 8.30
N GLY A 7 4.57 22.13 8.88
CA GLY A 7 4.33 20.81 9.46
C GLY A 7 4.50 19.67 8.46
N ILE A 8 3.90 19.79 7.28
CA ILE A 8 4.00 18.80 6.18
C ILE A 8 5.46 18.64 5.74
N ILE A 9 6.16 19.76 5.49
CA ILE A 9 7.57 19.75 5.09
C ILE A 9 8.43 19.10 6.17
N SER A 10 8.18 19.43 7.44
CA SER A 10 8.89 18.86 8.59
C SER A 10 8.66 17.36 8.69
N ILE A 11 7.42 16.89 8.56
CA ILE A 11 7.07 15.47 8.58
C ILE A 11 7.87 14.73 7.50
N PHE A 12 7.84 15.22 6.27
CA PHE A 12 8.54 14.61 5.14
C PHE A 12 10.07 14.57 5.34
N ILE A 13 10.69 15.68 5.73
CA ILE A 13 12.14 15.77 5.94
C ILE A 13 12.58 14.87 7.11
N VAL A 14 11.86 14.88 8.22
CA VAL A 14 12.15 14.03 9.38
C VAL A 14 12.10 12.55 8.99
N THR A 15 11.09 12.12 8.23
CA THR A 15 11.05 10.74 7.71
C THR A 15 12.30 10.40 6.91
N ILE A 16 12.74 11.26 5.98
CA ILE A 16 13.93 11.01 5.17
C ILE A 16 15.17 10.85 6.05
N VAL A 17 15.35 11.74 7.02
CA VAL A 17 16.49 11.70 7.94
C VAL A 17 16.51 10.42 8.75
N LEU A 18 15.35 9.95 9.24
CA LEU A 18 15.22 8.71 9.99
C LEU A 18 15.31 7.45 9.12
N ALA A 19 14.89 7.53 7.85
CA ALA A 19 14.92 6.42 6.90
C ALA A 19 16.34 5.99 6.53
N ILE A 20 17.32 6.92 6.53
CA ILE A 20 18.72 6.61 6.22
C ILE A 20 19.35 5.64 7.25
N PRO A 21 19.38 5.94 8.57
CA PRO A 21 19.91 5.01 9.55
C PRO A 21 19.09 3.72 9.64
N LEU A 22 17.76 3.79 9.48
CA LEU A 22 16.94 2.58 9.42
C LEU A 22 17.30 1.72 8.20
N GLY A 23 17.48 2.30 7.02
CA GLY A 23 17.88 1.58 5.81
C GLY A 23 19.23 0.89 5.97
N LYS A 24 20.19 1.55 6.65
CA LYS A 24 21.47 0.93 7.01
C LYS A 24 21.29 -0.26 7.97
N TYR A 25 20.38 -0.14 8.94
CA TYR A 25 20.05 -1.24 9.85
C TYR A 25 19.40 -2.42 9.11
N ILE A 26 18.39 -2.16 8.26
CA ILE A 26 17.72 -3.18 7.44
C ILE A 26 18.73 -3.92 6.55
N ALA A 27 19.64 -3.19 5.90
CA ALA A 27 20.69 -3.81 5.08
C ALA A 27 21.57 -4.77 5.90
N LYS A 28 21.98 -4.38 7.12
CA LYS A 28 22.74 -5.26 8.03
C LYS A 28 21.95 -6.51 8.43
N VAL A 29 20.68 -6.35 8.77
CA VAL A 29 19.79 -7.46 9.18
C VAL A 29 19.72 -8.54 8.08
N TYR A 30 19.54 -8.12 6.82
CA TYR A 30 19.46 -9.03 5.68
C TYR A 30 20.82 -9.58 5.23
N LEU A 31 21.91 -8.82 5.38
CA LEU A 31 23.27 -9.33 5.14
C LEU A 31 23.74 -10.32 6.22
N GLY A 32 23.07 -10.35 7.38
CA GLY A 32 23.51 -11.17 8.52
C GLY A 32 24.66 -10.55 9.32
N ASP A 33 24.90 -9.25 9.14
CA ASP A 33 25.88 -8.51 9.94
C ASP A 33 25.43 -8.37 11.39
N LYS A 34 26.39 -8.22 12.31
CA LYS A 34 26.08 -8.01 13.74
C LYS A 34 25.27 -6.75 13.95
N THR A 35 24.17 -6.87 14.68
CA THR A 35 23.31 -5.75 15.09
C THR A 35 23.19 -5.64 16.60
N PHE A 36 22.81 -4.45 17.08
CA PHE A 36 22.64 -4.19 18.51
C PHE A 36 21.57 -5.09 19.15
N PHE A 37 20.53 -5.46 18.39
CA PHE A 37 19.41 -6.25 18.89
C PHE A 37 19.61 -7.78 18.77
N ASP A 38 20.77 -8.23 18.29
CA ASP A 38 21.10 -9.66 18.15
C ASP A 38 20.93 -10.48 19.45
N PRO A 39 21.34 -9.99 20.65
CA PRO A 39 21.19 -10.76 21.88
C PRO A 39 19.72 -11.06 22.24
N ILE A 40 18.79 -10.19 21.82
CA ILE A 40 17.36 -10.31 22.11
C ILE A 40 16.66 -11.17 21.05
N PHE A 41 16.89 -10.89 19.76
CA PHE A 41 16.13 -11.55 18.69
C PHE A 41 16.73 -12.88 18.23
N ASN A 42 18.05 -13.10 18.33
CA ASN A 42 18.64 -14.38 17.92
C ASN A 42 18.03 -15.58 18.67
N PRO A 43 17.84 -15.55 20.01
CA PRO A 43 17.20 -16.66 20.72
C PRO A 43 15.76 -16.91 20.27
N ILE A 44 14.98 -15.84 20.07
CA ILE A 44 13.58 -15.91 19.63
C ILE A 44 13.50 -16.54 18.23
N GLU A 45 14.31 -16.05 17.29
CA GLU A 45 14.34 -16.56 15.91
C GLU A 45 14.81 -18.01 15.85
N LYS A 46 15.84 -18.38 16.60
CA LYS A 46 16.30 -19.77 16.71
C LYS A 46 15.22 -20.68 17.30
N PHE A 47 14.47 -20.19 18.29
CA PHE A 47 13.35 -20.94 18.85
C PHE A 47 12.26 -21.17 17.79
N ILE A 48 11.86 -20.12 17.05
CA ILE A 48 10.89 -20.23 15.95
C ILE A 48 11.36 -21.25 14.90
N PHE A 49 12.60 -21.13 14.41
CA PHE A 49 13.14 -22.08 13.42
C PHE A 49 13.20 -23.51 13.95
N LYS A 50 13.55 -23.70 15.23
CA LYS A 50 13.61 -25.01 15.88
C LYS A 50 12.24 -25.67 15.98
N ILE A 51 11.21 -24.94 16.42
CA ILE A 51 9.85 -25.50 16.53
C ILE A 51 9.21 -25.75 15.17
N SER A 52 9.53 -24.93 14.17
CA SER A 52 9.01 -25.10 12.81
C SER A 52 9.77 -26.15 12.00
N GLY A 53 10.89 -26.69 12.51
CA GLY A 53 11.75 -27.62 11.77
C GLY A 53 12.41 -27.01 10.53
N ILE A 54 12.51 -25.67 10.46
CA ILE A 54 13.04 -24.94 9.30
C ILE A 54 14.53 -24.69 9.50
N ASN A 55 15.34 -25.12 8.53
CA ASN A 55 16.74 -24.75 8.49
C ASN A 55 16.93 -23.36 7.86
N SER A 56 17.24 -22.36 8.68
CA SER A 56 17.44 -20.97 8.23
C SER A 56 18.71 -20.75 7.40
N THR A 57 19.66 -21.69 7.40
CA THR A 57 20.91 -21.59 6.62
C THR A 57 20.82 -22.26 5.25
N GLU A 58 19.74 -22.99 4.97
CA GLU A 58 19.57 -23.64 3.67
C GLU A 58 19.21 -22.60 2.61
N GLU A 59 20.07 -22.47 1.59
CA GLU A 59 19.85 -21.49 0.53
C GLU A 59 18.85 -21.98 -0.52
N MET A 60 18.01 -21.05 -0.96
CA MET A 60 16.93 -21.26 -1.90
C MET A 60 17.17 -20.52 -3.21
N ASN A 61 16.77 -21.14 -4.32
CA ASN A 61 16.64 -20.44 -5.61
C ASN A 61 15.31 -19.67 -5.70
N TRP A 62 15.17 -18.81 -6.71
CA TRP A 62 13.98 -17.96 -6.85
C TRP A 62 12.66 -18.74 -6.94
N LYS A 63 12.66 -19.95 -7.51
CA LYS A 63 11.45 -20.80 -7.60
C LYS A 63 11.05 -21.37 -6.26
N GLN A 64 12.04 -21.74 -5.43
CA GLN A 64 11.81 -22.20 -4.06
C GLN A 64 11.28 -21.06 -3.18
N HIS A 65 11.86 -19.85 -3.29
CA HIS A 65 11.32 -18.64 -2.65
C HIS A 65 9.86 -18.41 -3.03
N LEU A 66 9.54 -18.46 -4.32
CA LEU A 66 8.18 -18.27 -4.81
C LEU A 66 7.22 -19.35 -4.31
N LYS A 67 7.61 -20.62 -4.38
CA LYS A 67 6.79 -21.74 -3.89
C LYS A 67 6.45 -21.56 -2.42
N THR A 68 7.46 -21.26 -1.59
CA THR A 68 7.27 -21.04 -0.16
C THR A 68 6.34 -19.85 0.10
N LEU A 69 6.57 -18.72 -0.56
CA LEU A 69 5.75 -17.52 -0.45
C LEU A 69 4.27 -17.83 -0.73
N LEU A 70 3.98 -18.50 -1.85
CA LEU A 70 2.60 -18.82 -2.23
C LEU A 70 1.96 -19.85 -1.30
N SER A 71 2.69 -20.91 -0.92
CA SER A 71 2.15 -21.95 -0.05
C SER A 71 1.78 -21.43 1.34
N VAL A 72 2.62 -20.56 1.92
CA VAL A 72 2.35 -19.99 3.25
C VAL A 72 1.12 -19.08 3.22
N ASN A 73 1.01 -18.20 2.21
CA ASN A 73 -0.15 -17.32 2.07
C ASN A 73 -1.46 -18.10 1.86
N MET A 74 -1.41 -19.21 1.13
CA MET A 74 -2.58 -20.06 0.92
C MET A 74 -3.13 -20.64 2.23
N VAL A 75 -2.27 -21.01 3.18
CA VAL A 75 -2.71 -21.49 4.50
C VAL A 75 -3.39 -20.38 5.28
N TRP A 76 -2.81 -19.19 5.30
CA TRP A 76 -3.38 -18.04 6.01
C TRP A 76 -4.72 -17.58 5.45
N PHE A 77 -4.91 -17.67 4.13
CA PHE A 77 -6.20 -17.40 3.49
C PHE A 77 -7.32 -18.24 4.10
N PHE A 78 -7.17 -19.57 4.12
CA PHE A 78 -8.22 -20.45 4.63
C PHE A 78 -8.47 -20.22 6.12
N LEU A 79 -7.42 -20.01 6.91
CA LEU A 79 -7.56 -19.69 8.33
C LEU A 79 -8.37 -18.41 8.54
N CYS A 80 -8.01 -17.33 7.84
CA CYS A 80 -8.76 -16.06 7.93
C CYS A 80 -10.21 -16.23 7.50
N PHE A 81 -10.42 -16.87 6.35
CA PHE A 81 -11.73 -17.05 5.75
C PHE A 81 -12.69 -17.77 6.70
N PHE A 82 -12.25 -18.86 7.32
CA PHE A 82 -13.09 -19.60 8.27
C PHE A 82 -13.27 -18.87 9.60
N ILE A 83 -12.28 -18.12 10.09
CA ILE A 83 -12.46 -17.28 11.28
C ILE A 83 -13.57 -16.25 11.03
N LEU A 84 -13.54 -15.55 9.90
CA LEU A 84 -14.55 -14.54 9.56
C LEU A 84 -15.95 -15.14 9.32
N LEU A 85 -16.02 -16.32 8.70
CA LEU A 85 -17.28 -17.02 8.46
C LEU A 85 -17.95 -17.52 9.75
N PHE A 86 -17.16 -17.85 10.78
CA PHE A 86 -17.67 -18.40 12.04
C PHE A 86 -17.54 -17.47 13.23
N GLN A 87 -17.07 -16.22 13.05
CA GLN A 87 -16.73 -15.31 14.15
C GLN A 87 -17.87 -15.07 15.15
N GLY A 88 -19.13 -15.14 14.70
CA GLY A 88 -20.28 -14.94 15.58
C GLY A 88 -20.38 -15.99 16.70
N SER A 89 -19.77 -17.17 16.52
CA SER A 89 -19.75 -18.26 17.50
C SER A 89 -18.40 -18.45 18.19
N LEU A 90 -17.39 -17.65 17.84
CA LEU A 90 -16.04 -17.76 18.41
C LEU A 90 -15.90 -16.91 19.68
N PHE A 91 -14.84 -17.17 20.44
CA PHE A 91 -14.48 -16.42 21.65
C PHE A 91 -13.92 -15.03 21.29
N LEU A 92 -13.77 -14.14 22.30
CA LEU A 92 -13.39 -12.73 22.11
C LEU A 92 -14.35 -11.96 21.17
N ASN A 93 -15.64 -12.12 21.40
CA ASN A 93 -16.70 -11.37 20.73
C ASN A 93 -17.64 -10.72 21.78
N PRO A 94 -17.15 -9.74 22.57
CA PRO A 94 -17.94 -9.18 23.67
C PRO A 94 -19.21 -8.44 23.18
N ASP A 95 -19.18 -7.96 21.93
CA ASP A 95 -20.27 -7.19 21.32
C ASP A 95 -21.25 -8.06 20.52
N ASN A 96 -21.05 -9.38 20.50
CA ASN A 96 -21.84 -10.34 19.71
C ASN A 96 -21.94 -9.97 18.22
N ASN A 97 -20.84 -9.45 17.64
CA ASN A 97 -20.79 -9.11 16.22
C ASN A 97 -21.03 -10.37 15.36
N PRO A 98 -21.83 -10.25 14.27
CA PRO A 98 -22.27 -11.40 13.49
C PRO A 98 -21.14 -11.99 12.63
N SER A 99 -21.35 -13.22 12.17
CA SER A 99 -20.51 -13.81 11.12
C SER A 99 -20.63 -13.05 9.79
N MET A 100 -19.53 -12.94 9.05
CA MET A 100 -19.56 -12.38 7.70
C MET A 100 -20.24 -13.34 6.71
N SER A 101 -20.87 -12.78 5.68
CA SER A 101 -21.31 -13.57 4.53
C SER A 101 -20.09 -14.18 3.81
N PRO A 102 -20.26 -15.29 3.07
CA PRO A 102 -19.13 -15.94 2.38
C PRO A 102 -18.38 -15.03 1.40
N ASP A 103 -19.08 -14.14 0.69
CA ASP A 103 -18.49 -13.20 -0.26
C ASP A 103 -17.68 -12.09 0.46
N LEU A 104 -18.20 -11.53 1.55
CA LEU A 104 -17.48 -10.54 2.35
C LEU A 104 -16.27 -11.15 3.07
N ALA A 105 -16.41 -12.37 3.60
CA ALA A 105 -15.31 -13.11 4.20
C ALA A 105 -14.20 -13.44 3.17
N PHE A 106 -14.60 -13.79 1.94
CA PHE A 106 -13.67 -14.02 0.83
C PHE A 106 -12.87 -12.75 0.50
N ASN A 107 -13.57 -11.63 0.31
CA ASN A 107 -12.95 -10.33 0.03
C ASN A 107 -12.00 -9.93 1.16
N THR A 108 -12.50 -9.88 2.40
CA THR A 108 -11.75 -9.41 3.57
C THR A 108 -10.50 -10.27 3.82
N ALA A 109 -10.63 -11.59 3.74
CA ALA A 109 -9.49 -12.50 3.92
C ALA A 109 -8.40 -12.27 2.87
N ILE A 110 -8.77 -12.14 1.60
CA ILE A 110 -7.82 -11.85 0.52
C ILE A 110 -7.20 -10.47 0.71
N SER A 111 -8.02 -9.47 0.99
CA SER A 111 -7.63 -8.09 1.14
C SER A 111 -6.49 -7.91 2.15
N PHE A 112 -6.60 -8.54 3.33
CA PHE A 112 -5.55 -8.53 4.34
C PHE A 112 -4.36 -9.42 3.98
N LEU A 113 -4.60 -10.56 3.33
CA LEU A 113 -3.54 -11.45 2.86
C LEU A 113 -2.62 -10.77 1.84
N VAL A 114 -3.20 -9.97 0.94
CA VAL A 114 -2.47 -9.27 -0.10
C VAL A 114 -1.91 -7.92 0.33
N ASN A 115 -2.01 -7.57 1.62
CA ASN A 115 -1.53 -6.30 2.17
C ASN A 115 -2.22 -5.09 1.51
N CYS A 116 -3.51 -5.22 1.19
CA CYS A 116 -4.33 -4.14 0.65
C CYS A 116 -5.26 -3.59 1.74
N ASN A 117 -5.94 -4.49 2.45
CA ASN A 117 -6.89 -4.17 3.51
C ASN A 117 -8.00 -3.18 3.09
N LEU A 118 -8.44 -3.26 1.84
CA LEU A 118 -9.75 -2.80 1.39
C LEU A 118 -10.87 -3.35 2.29
N GLN A 119 -11.84 -2.51 2.68
CA GLN A 119 -12.85 -2.82 3.68
C GLN A 119 -14.27 -2.51 3.18
N HIS A 120 -15.00 -3.53 2.74
CA HIS A 120 -16.43 -3.39 2.47
C HIS A 120 -17.28 -3.58 3.74
N TYR A 121 -16.77 -3.16 4.89
CA TYR A 121 -17.39 -3.36 6.19
C TYR A 121 -16.91 -2.29 7.17
N SER A 122 -17.73 -1.99 8.18
CA SER A 122 -17.29 -1.20 9.33
C SER A 122 -16.75 -2.12 10.43
N GLY A 123 -15.55 -1.85 10.92
CA GLY A 123 -14.84 -2.75 11.84
C GLY A 123 -15.53 -2.94 13.19
N GLU A 124 -16.14 -1.89 13.74
CA GLU A 124 -16.79 -1.91 15.05
C GLU A 124 -18.16 -2.63 15.10
N THR A 125 -18.76 -2.88 13.93
CA THR A 125 -20.01 -3.63 13.80
C THR A 125 -19.83 -4.96 13.07
N GLY A 126 -18.79 -5.07 12.24
CA GLY A 126 -18.57 -6.20 11.34
C GLY A 126 -17.55 -7.24 11.83
N LEU A 127 -16.74 -6.94 12.84
CA LEU A 127 -15.66 -7.83 13.29
C LEU A 127 -15.65 -8.07 14.80
N SER A 128 -15.41 -9.31 15.21
CA SER A 128 -15.06 -9.64 16.61
C SER A 128 -13.61 -9.27 16.93
N TYR A 129 -13.26 -9.20 18.21
CA TYR A 129 -11.86 -8.94 18.61
C TYR A 129 -10.92 -10.08 18.22
N LEU A 130 -11.40 -11.33 18.19
CA LEU A 130 -10.62 -12.45 17.64
C LEU A 130 -10.30 -12.23 16.16
N SER A 131 -11.29 -11.84 15.37
CA SER A 131 -11.09 -11.54 13.94
C SER A 131 -10.10 -10.40 13.77
N GLN A 132 -10.24 -9.30 14.52
CA GLN A 132 -9.30 -8.17 14.50
C GLN A 132 -7.87 -8.59 14.87
N ILE A 133 -7.68 -9.49 15.85
CA ILE A 133 -6.35 -10.04 16.17
C ILE A 133 -5.76 -10.84 14.99
N PHE A 134 -6.58 -11.65 14.32
CA PHE A 134 -6.10 -12.43 13.18
C PHE A 134 -5.77 -11.54 11.97
N LEU A 135 -6.58 -10.51 11.74
CA LEU A 135 -6.31 -9.48 10.73
C LEU A 135 -5.02 -8.70 11.06
N MET A 136 -4.78 -8.37 12.34
CA MET A 136 -3.52 -7.78 12.80
C MET A 136 -2.33 -8.72 12.54
N PHE A 137 -2.49 -10.02 12.75
CA PHE A 137 -1.49 -11.01 12.37
C PHE A 137 -1.20 -10.97 10.87
N LEU A 138 -2.24 -10.93 10.02
CA LEU A 138 -2.08 -10.80 8.57
C LEU A 138 -1.31 -9.54 8.20
N GLN A 139 -1.57 -8.39 8.86
CA GLN A 139 -0.86 -7.14 8.62
C GLN A 139 0.66 -7.24 8.87
N PHE A 140 1.08 -8.03 9.86
CA PHE A 140 2.52 -8.29 10.08
C PHE A 140 3.11 -9.15 8.97
N VAL A 141 2.44 -10.26 8.66
CA VAL A 141 3.03 -11.27 7.79
C VAL A 141 2.95 -10.89 6.32
N SER A 142 1.89 -10.22 5.87
CA SER A 142 1.73 -9.75 4.50
C SER A 142 2.80 -8.69 4.13
N ALA A 143 3.10 -7.78 5.06
CA ALA A 143 4.22 -6.83 4.97
C ALA A 143 5.57 -7.56 4.99
N GLY A 144 5.76 -8.51 5.91
CA GLY A 144 6.96 -9.33 6.01
C GLY A 144 7.26 -10.12 4.72
N VAL A 145 6.23 -10.61 4.02
CA VAL A 145 6.36 -11.27 2.72
C VAL A 145 6.89 -10.30 1.65
N GLY A 146 6.35 -9.08 1.59
CA GLY A 146 6.82 -8.05 0.65
C GLY A 146 8.29 -7.68 0.87
N MET A 147 8.69 -7.51 2.13
CA MET A 147 10.08 -7.23 2.50
C MET A 147 11.02 -8.40 2.20
N ALA A 148 10.59 -9.64 2.46
CA ALA A 148 11.38 -10.83 2.15
C ALA A 148 11.59 -11.01 0.64
N ALA A 149 10.56 -10.75 -0.17
CA ALA A 149 10.64 -10.75 -1.62
C ALA A 149 11.65 -9.70 -2.13
N ALA A 150 11.63 -8.48 -1.58
CA ALA A 150 12.61 -7.44 -1.89
C ALA A 150 14.04 -7.82 -1.49
N ALA A 151 14.23 -8.41 -0.31
CA ALA A 151 15.55 -8.88 0.15
C ALA A 151 16.15 -9.93 -0.80
N MET A 152 15.33 -10.85 -1.32
CA MET A 152 15.76 -11.82 -2.34
C MET A 152 16.24 -11.11 -3.62
N VAL A 153 15.49 -10.12 -4.11
CA VAL A 153 15.87 -9.31 -5.29
C VAL A 153 17.17 -8.54 -5.02
N PHE A 154 17.35 -7.98 -3.83
CA PHE A 154 18.61 -7.32 -3.45
C PHE A 154 19.80 -8.29 -3.51
N THR A 155 19.64 -9.52 -3.01
CA THR A 155 20.65 -10.57 -3.12
C THR A 155 20.96 -10.90 -4.58
N ALA A 156 19.95 -11.09 -5.41
CA ALA A 156 20.12 -11.35 -6.84
C ALA A 156 20.85 -10.21 -7.58
N MET A 157 20.62 -8.96 -7.19
CA MET A 157 21.29 -7.79 -7.75
C MET A 157 22.73 -7.63 -7.25
N LYS A 158 23.02 -8.04 -6.02
CA LYS A 158 24.35 -7.97 -5.39
C LYS A 158 25.31 -8.98 -5.99
N GLU A 159 24.86 -10.21 -6.16
CA GLU A 159 25.71 -11.32 -6.57
C GLU A 159 26.02 -11.28 -8.08
N ARG A 160 27.27 -11.58 -8.45
CA ARG A 160 27.72 -11.54 -9.86
C ARG A 160 27.03 -12.62 -10.69
N THR A 161 27.15 -13.88 -10.27
CA THR A 161 26.49 -15.03 -10.88
C THR A 161 26.22 -16.07 -9.78
N THR A 162 24.95 -16.41 -9.54
CA THR A 162 24.52 -17.37 -8.50
C THR A 162 23.12 -17.92 -8.82
N ASP A 163 22.83 -19.14 -8.37
CA ASP A 163 21.47 -19.70 -8.29
C ASP A 163 20.91 -19.67 -6.85
N LYS A 164 21.73 -19.31 -5.86
CA LYS A 164 21.41 -19.23 -4.44
C LYS A 164 21.12 -17.80 -4.01
N LEU A 165 19.91 -17.55 -3.51
CA LEU A 165 19.38 -16.22 -3.23
C LEU A 165 18.95 -16.07 -1.77
N GLY A 166 19.71 -16.66 -0.85
CA GLY A 166 19.38 -16.72 0.57
C GLY A 166 18.15 -17.59 0.86
N ASN A 167 17.51 -17.38 2.02
CA ASN A 167 16.40 -18.20 2.50
C ASN A 167 15.16 -17.35 2.77
N PHE A 168 14.01 -17.72 2.19
CA PHE A 168 12.77 -16.96 2.33
C PHE A 168 12.34 -16.81 3.79
N TYR A 169 12.32 -17.92 4.55
CA TYR A 169 11.89 -17.92 5.95
C TYR A 169 12.81 -17.05 6.82
N ASN A 170 14.11 -17.04 6.53
CA ASN A 170 15.06 -16.18 7.23
C ASN A 170 14.76 -14.68 7.00
N TYR A 171 14.57 -14.27 5.75
CA TYR A 171 14.21 -12.88 5.45
C TYR A 171 12.84 -12.51 6.02
N PHE A 172 11.86 -13.40 5.90
CA PHE A 172 10.50 -13.21 6.40
C PHE A 172 10.48 -13.01 7.92
N ILE A 173 11.02 -13.98 8.68
CA ILE A 173 11.03 -13.91 10.15
C ILE A 173 11.76 -12.66 10.64
N LYS A 174 12.95 -12.36 10.09
CA LYS A 174 13.70 -11.15 10.47
C LYS A 174 12.94 -9.86 10.16
N SER A 175 12.16 -9.82 9.07
CA SER A 175 11.34 -8.65 8.75
C SER A 175 10.28 -8.44 9.84
N CYS A 176 9.61 -9.51 10.27
CA CYS A 176 8.61 -9.45 11.32
C CYS A 176 9.23 -9.11 12.69
N THR A 177 10.29 -9.82 13.11
CA THR A 177 10.83 -9.73 14.48
C THR A 177 11.71 -8.50 14.70
N ARG A 178 12.52 -8.11 13.72
CA ARG A 178 13.57 -7.08 13.90
C ARG A 178 13.19 -5.72 13.35
N ILE A 179 12.20 -5.65 12.47
CA ILE A 179 11.82 -4.40 11.80
C ILE A 179 10.38 -4.03 12.16
N LEU A 180 9.40 -4.86 11.78
CA LEU A 180 7.99 -4.53 11.95
C LEU A 180 7.61 -4.49 13.44
N LEU A 181 7.87 -5.56 14.20
CA LEU A 181 7.43 -5.65 15.60
C LEU A 181 8.01 -4.52 16.50
N PRO A 182 9.32 -4.19 16.45
CA PRO A 182 9.86 -3.14 17.30
C PRO A 182 9.32 -1.75 16.93
N LEU A 183 9.17 -1.45 15.63
CA LEU A 183 8.62 -0.17 15.19
C LEU A 183 7.14 -0.04 15.53
N SER A 184 6.34 -1.10 15.31
CA SER A 184 4.93 -1.13 15.69
C SER A 184 4.75 -0.99 17.20
N ALA A 185 5.62 -1.61 18.02
CA ALA A 185 5.56 -1.44 19.47
C ALA A 185 5.77 0.02 19.89
N VAL A 186 6.73 0.73 19.29
CA VAL A 186 6.97 2.16 19.57
C VAL A 186 5.75 3.00 19.18
N VAL A 187 5.20 2.80 17.98
CA VAL A 187 4.03 3.54 17.51
C VAL A 187 2.80 3.25 18.38
N ALA A 188 2.55 1.98 18.72
CA ALA A 188 1.42 1.58 19.57
C ALA A 188 1.48 2.23 20.95
N VAL A 189 2.67 2.31 21.55
CA VAL A 189 2.86 2.97 22.84
C VAL A 189 2.57 4.47 22.75
N VAL A 190 3.01 5.14 21.68
CA VAL A 190 2.73 6.57 21.47
C VAL A 190 1.22 6.81 21.29
N LEU A 191 0.54 5.98 20.48
CA LEU A 191 -0.91 6.07 20.28
C LEU A 191 -1.68 5.82 21.58
N LEU A 192 -1.30 4.79 22.35
CA LEU A 192 -1.89 4.47 23.64
C LEU A 192 -1.83 5.66 24.61
N PHE A 193 -0.65 6.27 24.77
CA PHE A 193 -0.49 7.45 25.62
C PHE A 193 -1.16 8.71 25.08
N SER A 194 -1.56 8.70 23.81
CA SER A 194 -2.28 9.81 23.15
C SER A 194 -3.80 9.62 23.12
N GLY A 195 -4.33 8.55 23.70
CA GLY A 195 -5.78 8.34 23.87
C GLY A 195 -6.40 7.22 23.02
N THR A 196 -5.62 6.53 22.19
CA THR A 196 -6.09 5.36 21.44
C THR A 196 -6.31 4.16 22.38
N PRO A 197 -7.47 3.46 22.33
CA PRO A 197 -7.78 2.40 23.26
C PRO A 197 -6.91 1.15 23.04
N MET A 198 -6.61 0.47 24.14
CA MET A 198 -5.99 -0.85 24.16
C MET A 198 -6.64 -1.71 25.26
N THR A 199 -7.79 -2.28 24.95
CA THR A 199 -8.59 -3.09 25.89
C THR A 199 -9.26 -4.27 25.18
N PHE A 200 -9.76 -5.25 25.94
CA PHE A 200 -10.60 -6.35 25.46
C PHE A 200 -12.03 -6.29 26.00
N GLU A 201 -12.39 -5.20 26.67
CA GLU A 201 -13.77 -4.96 27.09
C GLU A 201 -14.62 -4.53 25.87
N GLY A 202 -15.87 -5.00 25.78
CA GLY A 202 -16.84 -4.62 24.72
C GLY A 202 -17.29 -3.17 24.79
N LYS A 203 -18.21 -2.70 23.95
CA LYS A 203 -18.65 -1.29 23.89
C LYS A 203 -18.93 -0.67 25.27
N ASP A 204 -18.55 0.59 25.42
CA ASP A 204 -18.80 1.36 26.64
C ASP A 204 -20.10 2.17 26.49
N ALA A 205 -21.01 2.03 27.45
CA ALA A 205 -22.31 2.67 27.42
C ALA A 205 -22.22 4.04 28.12
N ILE A 206 -22.42 5.11 27.36
CA ILE A 206 -22.32 6.49 27.84
C ILE A 206 -23.68 7.17 27.72
N THR A 207 -24.14 7.80 28.81
CA THR A 207 -25.26 8.74 28.76
C THR A 207 -24.74 10.13 28.39
N THR A 208 -25.18 10.67 27.26
CA THR A 208 -24.76 11.99 26.80
C THR A 208 -25.31 13.10 27.70
N LEU A 209 -24.78 14.32 27.57
CA LEU A 209 -25.32 15.49 28.28
C LEU A 209 -26.79 15.80 27.93
N GLN A 210 -27.29 15.29 26.79
CA GLN A 210 -28.69 15.41 26.38
C GLN A 210 -29.57 14.28 26.95
N GLY A 211 -28.97 13.25 27.55
CA GLY A 211 -29.67 12.09 28.12
C GLY A 211 -29.76 10.87 27.21
N ASP A 212 -29.19 10.94 25.99
CA ASP A 212 -29.18 9.81 25.05
C ASP A 212 -28.19 8.73 25.50
N GLN A 213 -28.54 7.46 25.28
CA GLN A 213 -27.61 6.35 25.45
C GLN A 213 -26.83 6.12 24.16
N VAL A 214 -25.50 6.13 24.25
CA VAL A 214 -24.60 5.87 23.13
C VAL A 214 -23.61 4.78 23.51
N GLU A 215 -23.40 3.84 22.59
CA GLU A 215 -22.41 2.77 22.72
C GLU A 215 -21.12 3.19 22.00
N VAL A 216 -20.02 3.32 22.75
CA VAL A 216 -18.71 3.68 22.20
C VAL A 216 -17.87 2.43 22.00
N SER A 217 -17.59 2.14 20.74
CA SER A 217 -16.74 1.03 20.34
C SER A 217 -15.30 1.23 20.80
N ARG A 218 -14.72 0.17 21.39
CA ARG A 218 -13.33 0.12 21.83
C ARG A 218 -12.71 -1.22 21.42
N GLY A 219 -11.50 -1.52 21.89
CA GLY A 219 -10.79 -2.74 21.58
C GLY A 219 -9.27 -2.55 21.63
N PRO A 220 -8.48 -3.52 21.13
CA PRO A 220 -7.02 -3.44 21.09
C PRO A 220 -6.52 -2.57 19.92
N ALA A 221 -7.12 -1.38 19.75
CA ALA A 221 -6.91 -0.53 18.57
C ALA A 221 -5.46 -0.04 18.46
N ALA A 222 -4.82 0.38 19.55
CA ALA A 222 -3.46 0.93 19.53
C ALA A 222 -2.43 -0.01 18.87
N ALA A 223 -2.51 -1.30 19.15
CA ALA A 223 -1.64 -2.31 18.55
C ALA A 223 -1.96 -2.52 17.07
N PHE A 224 -3.24 -2.57 16.71
CA PHE A 224 -3.72 -2.78 15.35
C PHE A 224 -3.32 -1.61 14.42
N ILE A 225 -3.55 -0.37 14.86
CA ILE A 225 -3.24 0.86 14.12
C ILE A 225 -1.74 1.02 13.90
N ALA A 226 -0.92 0.58 14.85
CA ALA A 226 0.52 0.68 14.71
C ALA A 226 1.05 -0.16 13.54
N ILE A 227 0.68 -1.45 13.47
CA ILE A 227 1.12 -2.30 12.36
C ILE A 227 0.40 -1.96 11.05
N LYS A 228 -0.83 -1.45 11.08
CA LYS A 228 -1.49 -1.04 9.83
C LYS A 228 -0.68 0.03 9.09
N HIS A 229 -0.06 0.96 9.83
CA HIS A 229 0.79 2.00 9.25
C HIS A 229 2.21 1.52 8.99
N ILE A 230 2.88 0.91 9.98
CA ILE A 230 4.26 0.43 9.81
C ILE A 230 4.37 -0.59 8.67
N GLY A 231 3.40 -1.51 8.56
CA GLY A 231 3.36 -2.51 7.50
C GLY A 231 2.79 -2.01 6.17
N THR A 232 2.41 -0.74 6.07
CA THR A 232 1.72 -0.14 4.90
C THR A 232 0.53 -0.99 4.46
N ASN A 233 -0.37 -1.29 5.40
CA ASN A 233 -1.56 -2.11 5.18
C ASN A 233 -2.86 -1.29 5.17
N GLY A 234 -2.97 -0.27 6.03
CA GLY A 234 -4.05 0.72 6.07
C GLY A 234 -5.44 0.32 6.53
N GLY A 235 -5.78 -0.96 6.64
CA GLY A 235 -7.08 -1.38 7.16
C GLY A 235 -7.33 -0.84 8.57
N GLY A 236 -8.42 -0.10 8.75
CA GLY A 236 -8.85 0.53 9.99
C GLY A 236 -9.44 -0.46 10.98
N PHE A 237 -9.27 -0.17 12.27
CA PHE A 237 -9.96 -0.90 13.33
C PHE A 237 -11.44 -0.52 13.36
N PHE A 238 -11.74 0.75 13.05
CA PHE A 238 -13.06 1.33 12.92
C PHE A 238 -13.36 1.67 11.44
N GLY A 239 -14.64 1.76 11.07
CA GLY A 239 -15.08 1.98 9.69
C GLY A 239 -14.54 3.25 9.04
N VAL A 240 -14.50 4.37 9.77
CA VAL A 240 -13.94 5.64 9.27
C VAL A 240 -12.40 5.73 9.41
N ASN A 241 -11.75 4.61 9.69
CA ASN A 241 -10.31 4.43 9.64
C ASN A 241 -9.55 5.51 10.44
N SER A 242 -8.56 6.16 9.83
CA SER A 242 -7.68 7.13 10.51
C SER A 242 -8.32 8.51 10.67
N ALA A 243 -9.56 8.68 10.21
CA ALA A 243 -10.40 9.81 10.60
C ALA A 243 -11.02 9.55 11.98
N HIS A 244 -11.11 8.31 12.47
CA HIS A 244 -11.75 8.03 13.74
C HIS A 244 -10.96 8.64 14.92
N PRO A 245 -11.60 9.35 15.88
CA PRO A 245 -10.92 9.92 17.05
C PRO A 245 -10.17 8.92 17.92
N LEU A 246 -10.64 7.68 17.97
CA LEU A 246 -9.95 6.62 18.72
C LEU A 246 -8.82 5.98 17.91
N GLU A 247 -8.71 6.21 16.60
CA GLU A 247 -7.53 5.78 15.85
C GLU A 247 -6.43 6.83 15.83
N ASN A 248 -6.82 8.07 15.53
CA ASN A 248 -5.92 9.20 15.36
C ASN A 248 -6.43 10.42 16.16
N PRO A 249 -6.16 10.46 17.49
CA PRO A 249 -6.76 11.43 18.39
C PRO A 249 -6.37 12.90 18.16
N THR A 250 -5.14 13.15 17.70
CA THR A 250 -4.54 14.51 17.67
C THR A 250 -3.73 14.75 16.39
N TYR A 251 -3.41 16.03 16.12
CA TYR A 251 -2.46 16.35 15.04
C TYR A 251 -1.08 15.69 15.23
N PHE A 252 -0.66 15.46 16.49
CA PHE A 252 0.58 14.77 16.78
C PHE A 252 0.52 13.29 16.40
N THR A 253 -0.56 12.57 16.75
CA THR A 253 -0.74 11.18 16.32
C THR A 253 -0.84 11.07 14.80
N ASN A 254 -1.45 12.06 14.14
CA ASN A 254 -1.48 12.13 12.68
C ASN A 254 -0.06 12.25 12.08
N ALA A 255 0.82 13.04 12.68
CA ALA A 255 2.22 13.10 12.29
C ALA A 255 2.96 11.76 12.55
N VAL A 256 2.68 11.10 13.66
CA VAL A 256 3.24 9.78 14.01
C VAL A 256 2.82 8.70 13.02
N GLU A 257 1.54 8.67 12.63
CA GLU A 257 1.02 7.74 11.65
C GLU A 257 1.57 8.01 10.23
N LEU A 258 1.75 9.28 9.85
CA LEU A 258 2.45 9.66 8.61
C LEU A 258 3.91 9.20 8.61
N TRP A 259 4.65 9.40 9.70
CA TRP A 259 6.00 8.85 9.84
C TRP A 259 5.98 7.34 9.74
N ALA A 260 5.04 6.67 10.41
CA ALA A 260 4.94 5.22 10.43
C ALA A 260 4.72 4.61 9.03
N GLN A 261 3.84 5.19 8.22
CA GLN A 261 3.61 4.68 6.86
C GLN A 261 4.76 4.99 5.90
N LEU A 262 5.45 6.13 6.03
CA LEU A 262 6.52 6.52 5.09
C LEU A 262 7.89 5.89 5.41
N ILE A 263 8.16 5.53 6.66
CA ILE A 263 9.53 5.24 7.14
C ILE A 263 10.15 3.99 6.50
N ILE A 264 9.43 2.87 6.40
CA ILE A 264 9.94 1.63 5.81
C ILE A 264 10.11 1.73 4.29
N PRO A 265 9.13 2.23 3.51
CA PRO A 265 9.31 2.47 2.09
C PRO A 265 10.57 3.28 1.75
N PHE A 266 10.81 4.37 2.48
CA PHE A 266 12.00 5.20 2.27
C PHE A 266 13.27 4.45 2.70
N ALA A 267 13.23 3.78 3.86
CA ALA A 267 14.36 3.02 4.37
C ALA A 267 14.76 1.87 3.45
N MET A 268 13.82 1.22 2.76
CA MET A 268 14.09 0.13 1.82
C MET A 268 14.91 0.60 0.61
N ILE A 269 14.70 1.83 0.14
CA ILE A 269 15.50 2.42 -0.96
C ILE A 269 16.92 2.70 -0.48
N PHE A 270 17.10 3.22 0.74
CA PHE A 270 18.44 3.39 1.30
C PHE A 270 19.10 2.04 1.63
N ALA A 271 18.33 1.06 2.09
CA ALA A 271 18.78 -0.30 2.34
C ALA A 271 19.34 -0.94 1.08
N LEU A 272 18.66 -0.81 -0.06
CA LEU A 272 19.18 -1.21 -1.38
C LEU A 272 20.58 -0.62 -1.63
N GLY A 273 20.76 0.68 -1.42
CA GLY A 273 22.03 1.36 -1.63
C GLY A 273 23.16 0.80 -0.75
N PHE A 274 22.88 0.59 0.54
CA PHE A 274 23.85 0.00 1.48
C PHE A 274 24.11 -1.48 1.21
N TYR A 275 23.07 -2.25 0.87
CA TYR A 275 23.14 -3.68 0.59
C TYR A 275 23.98 -3.98 -0.64
N LEU A 276 23.78 -3.19 -1.71
CA LEU A 276 24.53 -3.31 -2.96
C LEU A 276 25.88 -2.58 -2.95
N LYS A 277 26.16 -1.79 -1.90
CA LYS A 277 27.29 -0.84 -1.86
C LYS A 277 27.29 0.13 -3.05
N LYS A 278 26.09 0.51 -3.53
CA LYS A 278 25.86 1.45 -4.65
C LYS A 278 24.91 2.57 -4.21
N THR A 279 25.39 3.45 -3.33
CA THR A 279 24.58 4.54 -2.74
C THR A 279 24.08 5.55 -3.78
N LYS A 280 24.88 5.85 -4.81
CA LYS A 280 24.47 6.74 -5.90
C LYS A 280 23.25 6.21 -6.65
N PHE A 281 23.19 4.91 -6.92
CA PHE A 281 22.04 4.29 -7.55
C PHE A 281 20.79 4.43 -6.69
N ALA A 282 20.89 4.19 -5.38
CA ALA A 282 19.78 4.41 -4.46
C ALA A 282 19.31 5.88 -4.43
N TYR A 283 20.22 6.86 -4.52
CA TYR A 283 19.84 8.27 -4.62
C TYR A 283 19.13 8.61 -5.93
N VAL A 284 19.50 7.98 -7.05
CA VAL A 284 18.76 8.14 -8.32
C VAL A 284 17.36 7.57 -8.20
N VAL A 285 17.20 6.35 -7.66
CA VAL A 285 15.88 5.74 -7.41
C VAL A 285 15.04 6.62 -6.49
N PHE A 286 15.60 7.04 -5.36
CA PHE A 286 14.94 7.93 -4.41
C PHE A 286 14.54 9.26 -5.06
N GLY A 287 15.41 9.86 -5.86
CA GLY A 287 15.14 11.11 -6.56
C GLY A 287 13.98 11.00 -7.55
N VAL A 288 13.92 9.93 -8.35
CA VAL A 288 12.81 9.69 -9.28
C VAL A 288 11.48 9.54 -8.53
N MET A 289 11.47 8.73 -7.48
CA MET A 289 10.28 8.53 -6.64
C MET A 289 9.84 9.81 -5.94
N THR A 290 10.80 10.62 -5.45
CA THR A 290 10.54 11.90 -4.79
C THR A 290 9.91 12.91 -5.75
N VAL A 291 10.47 13.04 -6.97
CA VAL A 291 9.91 13.96 -7.98
C VAL A 291 8.50 13.55 -8.34
N GLY A 292 8.26 12.26 -8.57
CA GLY A 292 6.91 11.73 -8.84
C GLY A 292 5.94 12.02 -7.71
N PHE A 293 6.34 11.77 -6.45
CA PHE A 293 5.53 12.09 -5.28
C PHE A 293 5.19 13.58 -5.16
N LEU A 294 6.17 14.47 -5.34
CA LEU A 294 5.94 15.92 -5.24
C LEU A 294 5.01 16.45 -6.35
N LEU A 295 5.08 15.89 -7.55
CA LEU A 295 4.18 16.23 -8.65
C LEU A 295 2.71 15.87 -8.35
N LEU A 296 2.46 14.94 -7.43
CA LEU A 296 1.12 14.57 -6.97
C LEU A 296 0.71 15.38 -5.74
N VAL A 297 1.59 15.50 -4.74
CA VAL A 297 1.29 16.21 -3.47
C VAL A 297 1.00 17.69 -3.70
N ILE A 298 1.83 18.38 -4.49
CA ILE A 298 1.76 19.85 -4.59
C ILE A 298 0.41 20.30 -5.17
N PRO A 299 -0.07 19.78 -6.31
CA PRO A 299 -1.40 20.10 -6.82
C PRO A 299 -2.53 19.76 -5.84
N THR A 300 -2.47 18.62 -5.14
CA THR A 300 -3.49 18.21 -4.18
C THR A 300 -3.60 19.19 -3.01
N VAL A 301 -2.47 19.49 -2.36
CA VAL A 301 -2.47 20.44 -1.22
C VAL A 301 -2.94 21.83 -1.66
N ILE A 302 -2.53 22.31 -2.83
CA ILE A 302 -3.00 23.59 -3.38
C ILE A 302 -4.52 23.55 -3.63
N SER A 303 -5.02 22.45 -4.21
CA SER A 303 -6.45 22.30 -4.52
C SER A 303 -7.30 22.27 -3.25
N GLU A 304 -6.91 21.52 -2.23
CA GLU A 304 -7.67 21.42 -0.97
C GLU A 304 -7.68 22.74 -0.19
N ILE A 305 -6.56 23.47 -0.16
CA ILE A 305 -6.46 24.75 0.57
C ILE A 305 -7.28 25.87 -0.10
N ASN A 306 -7.43 25.84 -1.43
CA ASN A 306 -8.20 26.86 -2.15
C ASN A 306 -9.73 26.70 -2.00
N GLY A 307 -10.20 25.58 -1.43
CA GLY A 307 -11.62 25.35 -1.18
C GLY A 307 -12.43 25.01 -2.44
N ASN A 308 -13.73 24.85 -2.26
CA ASN A 308 -14.67 24.51 -3.31
C ASN A 308 -15.29 25.78 -3.95
N PRO A 309 -15.09 26.03 -5.26
CA PRO A 309 -15.69 27.18 -5.93
C PRO A 309 -17.22 27.24 -5.87
N ALA A 310 -17.90 26.08 -5.80
CA ALA A 310 -19.35 26.03 -5.66
C ALA A 310 -19.83 26.53 -4.28
N ILE A 311 -19.08 26.21 -3.22
CA ILE A 311 -19.36 26.69 -1.85
C ILE A 311 -19.07 28.20 -1.77
N GLU A 312 -18.02 28.69 -2.44
CA GLU A 312 -17.73 30.12 -2.52
C GLU A 312 -18.86 30.90 -3.21
N LYS A 313 -19.43 30.36 -4.30
CA LYS A 313 -20.60 30.95 -4.99
C LYS A 313 -21.83 31.07 -4.08
N MET A 314 -21.94 30.26 -3.03
CA MET A 314 -23.01 30.36 -2.02
C MET A 314 -22.75 31.45 -0.96
N GLY A 315 -21.59 32.13 -1.01
CA GLY A 315 -21.20 33.15 -0.02
C GLY A 315 -20.72 32.58 1.31
N ILE A 316 -20.38 31.29 1.36
CA ILE A 316 -19.88 30.62 2.58
C ILE A 316 -18.36 30.80 2.66
N ALA A 317 -17.88 31.30 3.80
CA ALA A 317 -16.45 31.52 4.02
C ALA A 317 -15.69 30.19 4.20
N GLN A 318 -14.68 29.95 3.36
CA GLN A 318 -13.81 28.77 3.40
C GLN A 318 -12.39 29.15 3.86
N THR A 319 -12.29 29.78 5.02
CA THR A 319 -11.03 30.38 5.52
C THR A 319 -9.84 29.42 5.63
N THR A 320 -10.11 28.12 5.81
CA THR A 320 -9.07 27.08 5.92
C THR A 320 -8.91 26.24 4.65
N GLY A 321 -9.88 26.26 3.73
CA GLY A 321 -9.95 25.40 2.54
C GLY A 321 -11.20 24.50 2.51
N SER A 322 -11.16 23.44 1.71
CA SER A 322 -12.26 22.48 1.54
C SER A 322 -12.35 21.58 2.76
N MET A 323 -13.41 21.73 3.56
CA MET A 323 -13.59 20.96 4.80
C MET A 323 -14.52 19.75 4.64
N GLU A 324 -15.17 19.58 3.48
CA GLU A 324 -16.00 18.40 3.23
C GLU A 324 -15.14 17.12 3.29
N GLY A 325 -15.62 16.12 4.02
CA GLY A 325 -14.89 14.89 4.34
C GLY A 325 -13.59 15.08 5.15
N LYS A 326 -13.29 16.27 5.71
CA LYS A 326 -12.06 16.54 6.47
C LYS A 326 -12.32 16.68 7.97
N GLU A 327 -11.30 16.37 8.76
CA GLU A 327 -11.34 16.50 10.21
C GLU A 327 -10.80 17.84 10.70
N VAL A 328 -11.53 18.48 11.63
CA VAL A 328 -11.12 19.75 12.27
C VAL A 328 -9.83 19.62 13.07
N ARG A 329 -9.48 18.41 13.51
CA ARG A 329 -8.20 18.09 14.18
C ARG A 329 -6.98 18.31 13.28
N PHE A 330 -7.17 18.21 11.97
CA PHE A 330 -6.09 18.12 10.99
C PHE A 330 -6.09 19.31 10.02
N GLY A 331 -7.25 19.61 9.43
CA GLY A 331 -7.39 20.62 8.38
C GLY A 331 -6.99 20.10 6.99
N PRO A 332 -7.34 20.86 5.93
CA PRO A 332 -7.30 20.38 4.55
C PRO A 332 -5.88 20.19 4.01
N ALA A 333 -4.91 20.99 4.46
CA ALA A 333 -3.55 20.91 3.95
C ALA A 333 -2.89 19.56 4.26
N ILE A 334 -2.95 19.12 5.53
CA ILE A 334 -2.35 17.85 5.94
C ILE A 334 -3.20 16.65 5.51
N SER A 335 -4.53 16.80 5.40
CA SER A 335 -5.39 15.78 4.80
C SER A 335 -5.03 15.55 3.32
N GLY A 336 -4.79 16.60 2.53
CA GLY A 336 -4.31 16.45 1.15
C GLY A 336 -2.91 15.83 1.07
N PHE A 337 -2.01 16.15 2.01
CA PHE A 337 -0.71 15.45 2.08
C PHE A 337 -0.89 13.96 2.43
N TRP A 338 -1.78 13.65 3.37
CA TRP A 338 -2.09 12.29 3.78
C TRP A 338 -2.68 11.49 2.63
N SER A 339 -3.63 12.04 1.88
CA SER A 339 -4.29 11.33 0.78
C SER A 339 -3.28 10.91 -0.29
N ILE A 340 -2.29 11.74 -0.60
CA ILE A 340 -1.21 11.36 -1.51
C ILE A 340 -0.20 10.42 -0.85
N ALA A 341 0.18 10.61 0.41
CA ALA A 341 1.07 9.69 1.12
C ALA A 341 0.50 8.27 1.15
N THR A 342 -0.76 8.12 1.55
CA THR A 342 -1.42 6.81 1.69
C THR A 342 -1.68 6.16 0.33
N THR A 343 -1.97 6.94 -0.72
CA THR A 343 -2.18 6.41 -2.08
C THR A 343 -0.87 5.99 -2.76
N VAL A 344 0.20 6.78 -2.60
CA VAL A 344 1.52 6.52 -3.20
C VAL A 344 2.26 5.37 -2.51
N ILE A 345 2.14 5.26 -1.17
CA ILE A 345 2.78 4.20 -0.40
C ILE A 345 2.02 2.88 -0.45
N SER A 346 0.83 2.83 -1.06
CA SER A 346 -0.04 1.65 -0.97
C SER A 346 -0.36 1.29 0.48
N THR A 347 -0.58 2.31 1.33
CA THR A 347 -1.06 2.06 2.70
C THR A 347 -2.56 1.93 2.69
N GLY A 348 -3.30 2.87 2.10
CA GLY A 348 -4.76 2.82 2.04
C GLY A 348 -5.48 3.28 3.31
N SER A 349 -4.77 3.74 4.33
CA SER A 349 -5.42 4.39 5.48
C SER A 349 -5.96 5.76 5.08
N VAL A 350 -7.20 6.05 5.46
CA VAL A 350 -7.90 7.29 5.11
C VAL A 350 -8.11 8.11 6.37
N ASN A 351 -7.58 9.34 6.43
CA ASN A 351 -7.84 10.30 7.53
C ASN A 351 -8.85 11.39 7.17
N SER A 352 -9.30 11.39 5.92
CA SER A 352 -10.31 12.25 5.34
C SER A 352 -10.91 11.59 4.13
N MET A 353 -12.23 11.62 3.96
CA MET A 353 -12.91 10.89 2.88
C MET A 353 -12.48 11.39 1.51
N HIS A 354 -11.93 10.48 0.70
CA HIS A 354 -11.39 10.81 -0.63
C HIS A 354 -12.49 11.12 -1.66
N ASP A 355 -13.69 10.57 -1.50
CA ASP A 355 -14.86 10.93 -2.31
C ASP A 355 -15.26 12.40 -2.14
N SER A 356 -14.85 13.02 -1.04
CA SER A 356 -15.03 14.45 -0.77
C SER A 356 -13.80 15.31 -1.12
N SER A 357 -12.76 14.72 -1.71
CA SER A 357 -11.60 15.46 -2.19
C SER A 357 -11.98 16.32 -3.40
N MET A 358 -11.28 17.44 -3.60
CA MET A 358 -11.46 18.25 -4.79
C MET A 358 -11.12 17.42 -6.05
N PRO A 359 -11.73 17.68 -7.22
CA PRO A 359 -11.54 16.84 -8.41
C PRO A 359 -10.07 16.69 -8.86
N VAL A 360 -9.25 17.73 -8.67
CA VAL A 360 -7.80 17.64 -8.93
C VAL A 360 -7.12 16.71 -7.94
N SER A 361 -7.45 16.80 -6.65
CA SER A 361 -6.94 15.94 -5.59
C SER A 361 -7.30 14.47 -5.85
N GLY A 362 -8.57 14.18 -6.17
CA GLY A 362 -9.02 12.83 -6.55
C GLY A 362 -8.32 12.30 -7.81
N THR A 363 -8.02 13.17 -8.78
CA THR A 363 -7.19 12.81 -9.95
C THR A 363 -5.78 12.39 -9.54
N MET A 364 -5.15 13.14 -8.62
CA MET A 364 -3.79 12.85 -8.16
C MET A 364 -3.73 11.58 -7.29
N GLU A 365 -4.77 11.32 -6.48
CA GLU A 365 -4.94 10.09 -5.70
C GLU A 365 -5.08 8.86 -6.63
N LEU A 366 -5.89 8.96 -7.68
CA LEU A 366 -5.98 7.92 -8.72
C LEU A 366 -4.63 7.72 -9.43
N LEU A 367 -3.97 8.80 -9.85
CA LEU A 367 -2.67 8.74 -10.52
C LEU A 367 -1.59 8.11 -9.63
N ALA A 368 -1.59 8.39 -8.34
CA ALA A 368 -0.68 7.77 -7.38
C ALA A 368 -0.75 6.23 -7.44
N MET A 369 -1.97 5.69 -7.41
CA MET A 369 -2.23 4.25 -7.45
C MET A 369 -2.08 3.66 -8.86
N MET A 370 -2.45 4.38 -9.91
CA MET A 370 -2.31 3.96 -11.31
C MET A 370 -0.84 3.85 -11.73
N VAL A 371 0.02 4.75 -11.22
CA VAL A 371 1.47 4.70 -11.47
C VAL A 371 2.14 3.57 -10.69
N ASN A 372 1.78 3.38 -9.41
CA ASN A 372 2.29 2.32 -8.53
C ASN A 372 3.82 2.11 -8.58
N ALA A 373 4.58 3.21 -8.67
CA ALA A 373 6.03 3.18 -8.83
C ALA A 373 6.77 4.21 -7.98
N PHE A 374 6.09 5.21 -7.43
CA PHE A 374 6.71 6.20 -6.57
C PHE A 374 6.69 5.66 -5.13
N TYR A 375 7.83 5.21 -4.61
CA TYR A 375 7.96 4.55 -3.30
C TYR A 375 7.24 3.21 -3.16
N GLY A 376 5.90 3.19 -3.09
CA GLY A 376 5.06 2.01 -2.84
C GLY A 376 5.22 1.39 -1.45
N GLY A 377 4.55 0.25 -1.24
CA GLY A 377 4.49 -0.41 0.07
C GLY A 377 5.76 -1.16 0.48
N CYS A 378 5.75 -1.69 1.72
CA CYS A 378 6.86 -2.40 2.35
C CYS A 378 7.50 -3.48 1.45
N GLY A 379 8.64 -3.13 0.85
CA GLY A 379 9.40 -3.98 -0.08
C GLY A 379 8.83 -4.04 -1.50
N VAL A 380 7.52 -4.24 -1.64
CA VAL A 380 6.85 -4.37 -2.95
C VAL A 380 6.95 -3.12 -3.83
N GLY A 381 7.02 -1.94 -3.23
CA GLY A 381 7.19 -0.71 -3.99
C GLY A 381 8.49 -0.66 -4.82
N PHE A 382 9.59 -1.18 -4.26
CA PHE A 382 10.81 -1.37 -5.05
C PHE A 382 10.66 -2.47 -6.11
N LEU A 383 9.92 -3.55 -5.83
CA LEU A 383 9.67 -4.61 -6.80
C LEU A 383 8.92 -4.07 -8.04
N ASN A 384 7.93 -3.20 -7.83
CA ASN A 384 7.21 -2.54 -8.91
C ASN A 384 8.14 -1.59 -9.68
N PHE A 385 8.92 -0.77 -8.98
CA PHE A 385 9.90 0.11 -9.61
C PHE A 385 10.98 -0.65 -10.40
N TYR A 386 11.35 -1.85 -9.93
CA TYR A 386 12.29 -2.73 -10.60
C TYR A 386 11.80 -3.16 -11.99
N ILE A 387 10.49 -3.38 -12.18
CA ILE A 387 9.91 -3.62 -13.51
C ILE A 387 10.19 -2.44 -14.45
N PHE A 388 9.97 -1.20 -13.98
CA PHE A 388 10.23 -0.01 -14.77
C PHE A 388 11.72 0.22 -15.04
N ILE A 389 12.61 -0.16 -14.12
CA ILE A 389 14.06 -0.18 -14.38
C ILE A 389 14.39 -1.10 -15.55
N ILE A 390 13.83 -2.32 -15.56
CA ILE A 390 14.09 -3.31 -16.63
C ILE A 390 13.58 -2.79 -17.98
N LEU A 391 12.40 -2.19 -18.01
CA LEU A 391 11.85 -1.57 -19.22
C LEU A 391 12.66 -0.35 -19.68
N ALA A 392 13.07 0.52 -18.77
CA ALA A 392 13.88 1.69 -19.09
C ALA A 392 15.27 1.32 -19.63
N VAL A 393 15.93 0.32 -19.04
CA VAL A 393 17.20 -0.21 -19.55
C VAL A 393 17.01 -0.82 -20.94
N PHE A 394 15.92 -1.56 -21.15
CA PHE A 394 15.59 -2.14 -22.46
C PHE A 394 15.40 -1.06 -23.54
N ILE A 395 14.56 -0.07 -23.28
CA ILE A 395 14.28 1.04 -24.21
C ILE A 395 15.57 1.85 -24.47
N SER A 396 16.34 2.16 -23.42
CA SER A 396 17.62 2.88 -23.54
C SER A 396 18.62 2.13 -24.41
N GLY A 397 18.77 0.82 -24.19
CA GLY A 397 19.67 -0.01 -24.98
C GLY A 397 19.29 -0.01 -26.46
N LEU A 398 18.00 -0.17 -26.77
CA LEU A 398 17.49 -0.10 -28.14
C LEU A 398 17.74 1.25 -28.80
N MET A 399 17.49 2.36 -28.10
CA MET A 399 17.68 3.72 -28.64
C MET A 399 19.15 4.01 -29.01
N VAL A 400 20.10 3.43 -28.27
CA VAL A 400 21.55 3.59 -28.52
C VAL A 400 22.08 2.48 -29.45
N GLY A 401 21.24 1.54 -29.89
CA GLY A 401 21.62 0.44 -30.78
C GLY A 401 22.52 -0.61 -30.10
N ARG A 402 22.39 -0.78 -28.78
CA ARG A 402 23.19 -1.74 -27.98
C ARG A 402 22.31 -2.76 -27.28
N THR A 403 22.89 -3.90 -26.95
CA THR A 403 22.22 -4.89 -26.10
C THR A 403 21.94 -4.28 -24.72
N PRO A 404 20.68 -4.29 -24.26
CA PRO A 404 20.34 -3.80 -22.92
C PRO A 404 21.08 -4.58 -21.82
N GLU A 405 21.63 -3.84 -20.86
CA GLU A 405 22.43 -4.39 -19.76
C GLU A 405 22.11 -3.67 -18.45
N PHE A 406 21.89 -4.43 -17.39
CA PHE A 406 21.66 -3.92 -16.05
C PHE A 406 22.61 -4.58 -15.06
N LEU A 407 23.44 -3.79 -14.38
CA LEU A 407 24.42 -4.24 -13.38
C LEU A 407 25.33 -5.39 -13.88
N GLY A 408 25.84 -5.28 -15.11
CA GLY A 408 26.72 -6.30 -15.69
C GLY A 408 25.99 -7.52 -16.25
N LYS A 409 24.65 -7.51 -16.30
CA LYS A 409 23.82 -8.64 -16.76
C LYS A 409 22.97 -8.23 -17.95
N LYS A 410 23.04 -9.01 -19.03
CA LYS A 410 22.25 -8.76 -20.25
C LYS A 410 20.76 -9.02 -20.01
N ILE A 411 19.93 -8.05 -20.38
CA ILE A 411 18.48 -8.21 -20.40
C ILE A 411 18.10 -8.75 -21.78
N GLU A 412 17.46 -9.92 -21.81
CA GLU A 412 17.08 -10.60 -23.04
C GLU A 412 15.55 -10.63 -23.17
N ALA A 413 15.06 -11.16 -24.28
CA ALA A 413 13.63 -11.19 -24.59
C ALA A 413 12.77 -11.82 -23.48
N ARG A 414 13.31 -12.79 -22.73
CA ARG A 414 12.56 -13.46 -21.67
C ARG A 414 12.25 -12.52 -20.50
N GLU A 415 13.23 -11.75 -20.02
CA GLU A 415 13.02 -10.81 -18.93
C GLU A 415 12.13 -9.65 -19.36
N VAL A 416 12.31 -9.14 -20.58
CA VAL A 416 11.48 -8.06 -21.14
C VAL A 416 10.03 -8.48 -21.27
N LYS A 417 9.75 -9.71 -21.73
CA LYS A 417 8.37 -10.24 -21.82
C LYS A 417 7.68 -10.28 -20.45
N ILE A 418 8.39 -10.69 -19.41
CA ILE A 418 7.86 -10.71 -18.04
C ILE A 418 7.57 -9.29 -17.55
N ALA A 419 8.53 -8.37 -17.75
CA ALA A 419 8.37 -6.98 -17.34
C ALA A 419 7.21 -6.27 -18.06
N ALA A 420 7.10 -6.46 -19.39
CA ALA A 420 6.03 -5.89 -20.19
C ALA A 420 4.65 -6.47 -19.79
N PHE A 421 4.57 -7.78 -19.54
CA PHE A 421 3.33 -8.41 -19.09
C PHE A 421 2.84 -7.81 -17.77
N ILE A 422 3.72 -7.63 -16.78
CA ILE A 422 3.34 -7.03 -15.49
C ILE A 422 2.93 -5.56 -15.64
N ALA A 423 3.68 -4.79 -16.42
CA ALA A 423 3.36 -3.39 -16.65
C ALA A 423 1.98 -3.20 -17.31
N ILE A 424 1.53 -4.15 -18.14
CA ILE A 424 0.22 -4.13 -18.80
C ILE A 424 -0.87 -4.76 -17.91
N LEU A 425 -0.53 -5.69 -17.02
CA LEU A 425 -1.51 -6.35 -16.16
C LEU A 425 -2.24 -5.35 -15.25
N HIS A 426 -1.52 -4.39 -14.67
CA HIS A 426 -2.10 -3.37 -13.79
C HIS A 426 -3.22 -2.55 -14.47
N PRO A 427 -2.98 -1.86 -15.61
CA PRO A 427 -4.04 -1.16 -16.31
C PRO A 427 -5.15 -2.09 -16.83
N LEU A 428 -4.80 -3.32 -17.25
CA LEU A 428 -5.80 -4.28 -17.71
C LEU A 428 -6.83 -4.60 -16.61
N LEU A 429 -6.39 -4.89 -15.39
CA LEU A 429 -7.27 -5.21 -14.27
C LEU A 429 -8.16 -4.01 -13.91
N ILE A 430 -7.58 -2.81 -13.84
CA ILE A 430 -8.32 -1.58 -13.50
C ILE A 430 -9.39 -1.29 -14.55
N LEU A 431 -8.99 -1.23 -15.81
CA LEU A 431 -9.89 -0.80 -16.89
C LEU A 431 -10.95 -1.85 -17.20
N SER A 432 -10.62 -3.14 -17.13
CA SER A 432 -11.61 -4.20 -17.36
C SER A 432 -12.65 -4.28 -16.23
N GLY A 433 -12.22 -4.17 -14.97
CA GLY A 433 -13.13 -4.09 -13.83
C GLY A 433 -14.04 -2.87 -13.92
N THR A 434 -13.46 -1.69 -14.14
CA THR A 434 -14.19 -0.43 -14.27
C THR A 434 -15.18 -0.49 -15.45
N ALA A 435 -14.79 -1.04 -16.59
CA ALA A 435 -15.67 -1.20 -17.75
C ALA A 435 -16.85 -2.14 -17.43
N LEU A 436 -16.62 -3.23 -16.70
CA LEU A 436 -17.67 -4.15 -16.29
C LEU A 436 -18.68 -3.49 -15.34
N ALA A 437 -18.21 -2.80 -14.30
CA ALA A 437 -19.08 -2.08 -13.37
C ALA A 437 -19.85 -0.95 -14.08
N SER A 438 -19.16 -0.17 -14.91
CA SER A 438 -19.77 0.92 -15.69
C SER A 438 -20.82 0.39 -16.66
N TYR A 439 -20.61 -0.77 -17.29
CA TYR A 439 -21.60 -1.41 -18.15
C TYR A 439 -22.86 -1.77 -17.38
N PHE A 440 -22.74 -2.37 -16.19
CA PHE A 440 -23.91 -2.72 -15.39
C PHE A 440 -24.67 -1.49 -14.89
N ALA A 441 -23.94 -0.46 -14.43
CA ALA A 441 -24.51 0.81 -14.00
C ALA A 441 -25.23 1.53 -15.16
N ALA A 442 -24.61 1.63 -16.34
CA ALA A 442 -25.19 2.27 -17.51
C ALA A 442 -26.48 1.57 -18.02
N ASN A 443 -26.56 0.25 -17.88
CA ASN A 443 -27.75 -0.52 -18.25
C ASN A 443 -28.77 -0.64 -17.12
N ASN A 444 -28.53 0.00 -15.96
CA ASN A 444 -29.38 -0.09 -14.77
C ASN A 444 -29.75 -1.54 -14.43
N THR A 445 -28.75 -2.42 -14.52
CA THR A 445 -28.97 -3.87 -14.50
C THR A 445 -29.49 -4.28 -13.12
N ALA A 446 -30.58 -5.05 -13.07
CA ALA A 446 -31.06 -5.62 -11.82
C ALA A 446 -30.04 -6.63 -11.29
N MET A 447 -29.56 -6.43 -10.06
CA MET A 447 -28.50 -7.27 -9.49
C MET A 447 -29.04 -8.56 -8.84
N GLY A 448 -30.35 -8.79 -8.91
CA GLY A 448 -30.97 -10.06 -8.54
C GLY A 448 -31.10 -10.28 -7.03
N TYR A 449 -31.04 -11.55 -6.59
CA TYR A 449 -31.39 -11.93 -5.20
C TYR A 449 -30.40 -11.43 -4.14
N TRP A 450 -29.21 -10.97 -4.54
CA TRP A 450 -28.10 -10.69 -3.64
C TRP A 450 -27.75 -9.21 -3.45
N PHE A 451 -28.35 -8.32 -4.23
CA PHE A 451 -28.33 -6.87 -4.00
C PHE A 451 -29.71 -6.35 -4.33
N SER A 452 -30.43 -5.89 -3.30
CA SER A 452 -31.81 -5.40 -3.45
C SER A 452 -31.79 -4.07 -4.19
N GLY A 453 -31.85 -4.12 -5.52
CA GLY A 453 -31.82 -2.93 -6.37
C GLY A 453 -31.16 -3.17 -7.71
N ASN A 454 -30.85 -2.07 -8.39
CA ASN A 454 -30.11 -2.07 -9.64
C ASN A 454 -28.67 -1.62 -9.40
N ALA A 455 -27.79 -1.90 -10.36
CA ALA A 455 -26.38 -1.47 -10.33
C ALA A 455 -26.20 0.03 -10.04
N THR A 456 -27.09 0.92 -10.49
CA THR A 456 -26.96 2.36 -10.16
C THR A 456 -27.08 2.65 -8.66
N GLY A 457 -27.66 1.75 -7.88
CA GLY A 457 -27.84 1.90 -6.44
C GLY A 457 -26.58 1.73 -5.61
N TRP A 458 -25.45 1.33 -6.21
CA TRP A 458 -24.16 1.37 -5.52
C TRP A 458 -23.45 2.73 -5.63
N LEU A 459 -23.95 3.68 -6.42
CA LEU A 459 -23.34 5.01 -6.56
C LEU A 459 -23.99 6.00 -5.57
N ASN A 460 -23.19 6.69 -4.77
CA ASN A 460 -23.69 7.81 -3.96
C ASN A 460 -23.68 9.11 -4.76
N ASN A 461 -22.70 9.30 -5.65
CA ASN A 461 -22.58 10.50 -6.47
C ASN A 461 -22.89 10.20 -7.96
N PRO A 462 -23.77 10.99 -8.62
CA PRO A 462 -24.07 10.78 -10.03
C PRO A 462 -22.98 11.37 -10.97
N GLY A 463 -23.07 11.05 -12.25
CA GLY A 463 -22.28 11.69 -13.31
C GLY A 463 -20.81 11.27 -13.31
N HIS A 464 -19.92 12.24 -13.56
CA HIS A 464 -18.47 12.01 -13.66
C HIS A 464 -17.86 11.48 -12.35
N HIS A 465 -18.40 11.91 -11.21
CA HIS A 465 -17.93 11.47 -9.90
C HIS A 465 -18.30 10.00 -9.64
N GLY A 466 -19.52 9.57 -9.98
CA GLY A 466 -19.90 8.14 -9.86
C GLY A 466 -19.09 7.20 -10.76
N PHE A 467 -18.65 7.66 -11.94
CA PHE A 467 -17.66 6.90 -12.70
C PHE A 467 -16.31 6.82 -11.96
N SER A 468 -15.91 7.91 -11.30
CA SER A 468 -14.68 7.97 -10.51
C SER A 468 -14.74 7.07 -9.27
N GLU A 469 -15.89 6.94 -8.59
CA GLU A 469 -16.12 5.97 -7.50
C GLU A 469 -15.79 4.54 -7.96
N MET A 470 -16.38 4.09 -9.08
CA MET A 470 -16.11 2.75 -9.62
C MET A 470 -14.66 2.57 -10.09
N LEU A 471 -14.09 3.61 -10.73
CA LEU A 471 -12.70 3.60 -11.19
C LEU A 471 -11.72 3.52 -10.01
N TYR A 472 -11.99 4.28 -8.94
CA TYR A 472 -11.16 4.33 -7.74
C TYR A 472 -11.13 2.97 -7.05
N GLU A 473 -12.28 2.32 -6.93
CA GLU A 473 -12.41 1.02 -6.28
C GLU A 473 -11.53 -0.06 -6.96
N PHE A 474 -11.63 -0.19 -8.28
CA PHE A 474 -10.77 -1.12 -9.03
C PHE A 474 -9.31 -0.67 -9.08
N THR A 475 -9.05 0.64 -9.09
CA THR A 475 -7.68 1.18 -9.04
C THR A 475 -7.01 0.82 -7.70
N SER A 476 -7.69 1.03 -6.59
CA SER A 476 -7.21 0.69 -5.25
C SER A 476 -6.99 -0.80 -5.08
N SER A 477 -7.98 -1.61 -5.52
CA SER A 477 -7.88 -3.07 -5.54
C SER A 477 -6.65 -3.56 -6.32
N ALA A 478 -6.45 -3.04 -7.54
CA ALA A 478 -5.32 -3.44 -8.39
C ALA A 478 -3.97 -2.89 -7.90
N ALA A 479 -3.95 -1.75 -7.23
CA ALA A 479 -2.71 -1.20 -6.66
C ALA A 479 -2.31 -1.86 -5.34
N ASN A 480 -3.16 -2.75 -4.81
CA ASN A 480 -3.12 -3.23 -3.43
C ASN A 480 -3.01 -2.06 -2.44
N ASN A 481 -3.78 -1.00 -2.70
CA ASN A 481 -3.72 0.21 -1.90
C ASN A 481 -4.58 0.12 -0.65
N GLY A 482 -5.89 -0.12 -0.79
CA GLY A 482 -6.83 -0.29 0.31
C GLY A 482 -7.72 0.92 0.58
N SER A 483 -7.34 2.11 0.11
CA SER A 483 -8.22 3.28 0.22
C SER A 483 -9.48 3.08 -0.62
N GLY A 484 -10.62 3.51 -0.10
CA GLY A 484 -11.84 3.70 -0.86
C GLY A 484 -12.14 5.19 -1.03
N PHE A 485 -12.97 5.50 -2.01
CA PHE A 485 -13.72 6.75 -1.97
C PHE A 485 -14.74 6.69 -0.81
N GLU A 486 -15.28 5.51 -0.51
CA GLU A 486 -16.29 5.28 0.54
C GLU A 486 -17.66 5.92 0.25
N GLY A 487 -17.84 6.48 -0.96
CA GLY A 487 -19.15 6.78 -1.54
C GLY A 487 -19.78 5.57 -2.25
N LEU A 488 -18.99 4.60 -2.67
CA LEU A 488 -19.48 3.42 -3.38
C LEU A 488 -20.09 2.40 -2.39
N GLY A 489 -21.31 1.94 -2.65
CA GLY A 489 -21.94 0.83 -1.94
C GLY A 489 -21.34 -0.52 -2.35
N ASP A 490 -20.15 -0.81 -1.84
CA ASP A 490 -19.27 -1.93 -2.22
C ASP A 490 -19.52 -3.25 -1.45
N ASN A 491 -20.28 -3.21 -0.35
CA ASN A 491 -20.62 -4.43 0.40
C ASN A 491 -21.74 -5.24 -0.25
N ASN A 492 -21.44 -5.82 -1.40
CA ASN A 492 -22.29 -6.79 -2.08
C ASN A 492 -21.46 -7.79 -2.89
N PRO A 493 -22.04 -8.94 -3.30
CA PRO A 493 -21.25 -9.99 -3.93
C PRO A 493 -20.53 -9.60 -5.22
N PHE A 494 -21.06 -8.65 -6.01
CA PHE A 494 -20.39 -8.21 -7.23
C PHE A 494 -19.04 -7.59 -6.88
N TRP A 495 -19.03 -6.57 -6.02
CA TRP A 495 -17.81 -5.89 -5.61
C TRP A 495 -16.92 -6.80 -4.79
N ASN A 496 -17.46 -7.51 -3.77
CA ASN A 496 -16.71 -8.44 -2.94
C ASN A 496 -15.92 -9.47 -3.76
N ILE A 497 -16.55 -10.10 -4.76
CA ILE A 497 -15.92 -11.15 -5.57
C ILE A 497 -14.98 -10.55 -6.61
N THR A 498 -15.40 -9.53 -7.36
CA THR A 498 -14.59 -8.98 -8.46
C THR A 498 -13.34 -8.28 -7.95
N THR A 499 -13.44 -7.45 -6.91
CA THR A 499 -12.26 -6.84 -6.26
C THR A 499 -11.39 -7.91 -5.60
N GLY A 500 -11.99 -8.92 -4.95
CA GLY A 500 -11.25 -10.06 -4.39
C GLY A 500 -10.40 -10.81 -5.43
N ILE A 501 -10.92 -11.01 -6.64
CA ILE A 501 -10.16 -11.60 -7.76
C ILE A 501 -9.04 -10.64 -8.21
N VAL A 502 -9.35 -9.35 -8.37
CA VAL A 502 -8.37 -8.33 -8.77
C VAL A 502 -7.22 -8.25 -7.75
N LEU A 503 -7.51 -8.30 -6.45
CA LEU A 503 -6.55 -8.29 -5.36
C LEU A 503 -5.56 -9.46 -5.45
N LEU A 504 -6.05 -10.68 -5.68
CA LEU A 504 -5.20 -11.86 -5.85
C LEU A 504 -4.27 -11.72 -7.06
N LEU A 505 -4.83 -11.31 -8.20
CA LEU A 505 -4.10 -11.19 -9.46
C LEU A 505 -3.06 -10.07 -9.40
N SER A 506 -3.39 -8.96 -8.76
CA SER A 506 -2.53 -7.78 -8.66
C SER A 506 -1.42 -7.88 -7.61
N ARG A 507 -1.54 -8.78 -6.63
CA ARG A 507 -0.46 -9.00 -5.66
C ARG A 507 0.53 -10.05 -6.10
N PHE A 508 0.05 -11.27 -6.35
CA PHE A 508 0.94 -12.40 -6.50
C PHE A 508 1.62 -12.42 -7.88
N ILE A 509 0.93 -12.03 -8.95
CA ILE A 509 1.53 -11.99 -10.30
C ILE A 509 2.60 -10.89 -10.41
N PRO A 510 2.35 -9.65 -9.94
CA PRO A 510 3.40 -8.62 -9.91
C PRO A 510 4.56 -8.92 -8.97
N ILE A 511 4.40 -9.74 -7.91
CA ILE A 511 5.53 -10.25 -7.13
C ILE A 511 6.32 -11.31 -7.91
N ILE A 512 5.64 -12.19 -8.66
CA ILE A 512 6.29 -13.27 -9.42
C ILE A 512 7.32 -12.72 -10.41
N GLY A 513 7.02 -11.65 -11.13
CA GLY A 513 7.92 -11.22 -12.21
C GLY A 513 9.24 -10.60 -11.78
N PRO A 514 9.31 -9.65 -10.84
CA PRO A 514 10.56 -9.16 -10.27
C PRO A 514 11.41 -10.32 -9.71
N LEU A 515 10.79 -11.26 -8.99
CA LEU A 515 11.46 -12.46 -8.49
C LEU A 515 12.03 -13.33 -9.62
N ALA A 516 11.23 -13.57 -10.67
CA ALA A 516 11.63 -14.34 -11.83
C ALA A 516 12.74 -13.64 -12.62
N ILE A 517 12.61 -12.34 -12.90
CA ILE A 517 13.61 -11.54 -13.61
C ILE A 517 14.91 -11.52 -12.82
N ALA A 518 14.85 -11.22 -11.51
CA ALA A 518 16.03 -11.19 -10.66
C ALA A 518 16.71 -12.57 -10.61
N GLY A 519 15.94 -13.64 -10.45
CA GLY A 519 16.46 -15.01 -10.47
C GLY A 519 17.04 -15.44 -11.82
N LEU A 520 16.45 -15.04 -12.93
CA LEU A 520 16.98 -15.30 -14.27
C LEU A 520 18.29 -14.54 -14.50
N LEU A 521 18.32 -13.25 -14.14
CA LEU A 521 19.52 -12.41 -14.26
C LEU A 521 20.64 -12.90 -13.34
N ALA A 522 20.34 -13.38 -12.13
CA ALA A 522 21.32 -13.94 -11.21
C ALA A 522 22.09 -15.13 -11.79
N ASN A 523 21.46 -15.93 -12.65
CA ASN A 523 22.10 -17.06 -13.32
C ASN A 523 22.98 -16.65 -14.53
N LYS A 524 22.86 -15.41 -15.00
CA LYS A 524 23.64 -14.95 -16.16
C LYS A 524 25.08 -14.65 -15.78
N LYS A 525 25.98 -14.85 -16.75
CA LYS A 525 27.39 -14.50 -16.63
C LYS A 525 27.52 -12.98 -16.48
N TYR A 526 28.23 -12.56 -15.43
CA TYR A 526 28.57 -11.15 -15.22
C TYR A 526 29.55 -10.64 -16.28
N ILE A 527 29.27 -9.46 -16.83
CA ILE A 527 30.10 -8.74 -17.80
C ILE A 527 30.64 -7.48 -17.12
N PRO A 528 31.96 -7.23 -17.14
CA PRO A 528 32.54 -6.00 -16.62
C PRO A 528 32.04 -4.76 -17.37
N GLU A 529 31.90 -3.64 -16.65
CA GLU A 529 31.52 -2.36 -17.24
C GLU A 529 32.53 -1.94 -18.34
N SER A 530 32.01 -1.43 -19.44
CA SER A 530 32.79 -0.89 -20.56
C SER A 530 32.41 0.57 -20.80
N ALA A 531 33.13 1.25 -21.71
CA ALA A 531 32.75 2.59 -22.17
C ALA A 531 31.32 2.63 -22.75
N GLY A 532 30.79 1.47 -23.16
CA GLY A 532 29.46 1.35 -23.74
C GLY A 532 28.32 1.00 -22.79
N THR A 533 28.62 0.74 -21.52
CA THR A 533 27.64 0.33 -20.51
C THR A 533 26.80 1.52 -20.04
N LEU A 534 25.48 1.33 -19.96
CA LEU A 534 24.56 2.35 -19.46
C LEU A 534 24.79 2.57 -17.95
N LYS A 535 25.18 3.79 -17.57
CA LYS A 535 25.41 4.14 -16.16
C LYS A 535 24.10 4.40 -15.43
N THR A 536 23.73 3.47 -14.55
CA THR A 536 22.48 3.52 -13.77
C THR A 536 22.52 4.53 -12.62
N ASP A 537 23.68 5.09 -12.31
CA ASP A 537 23.90 6.07 -11.23
C ASP A 537 23.94 7.53 -11.72
N THR A 538 23.30 7.81 -12.86
CA THR A 538 23.27 9.14 -13.48
C THR A 538 21.87 9.75 -13.50
N THR A 539 21.80 11.08 -13.52
CA THR A 539 20.53 11.81 -13.67
C THR A 539 19.81 11.45 -14.97
N ILE A 540 20.55 11.24 -16.07
CA ILE A 540 19.97 10.85 -17.36
C ILE A 540 19.21 9.53 -17.24
N PHE A 541 19.80 8.55 -16.54
CA PHE A 541 19.11 7.29 -16.28
C PHE A 541 17.84 7.49 -15.45
N GLY A 542 17.91 8.33 -14.40
CA GLY A 542 16.73 8.68 -13.60
C GLY A 542 15.61 9.32 -14.42
N VAL A 543 15.95 10.31 -15.26
CA VAL A 543 15.00 10.96 -16.18
C VAL A 543 14.38 9.96 -17.15
N MET A 544 15.18 9.03 -17.68
CA MET A 544 14.66 7.99 -18.57
C MET A 544 13.67 7.06 -17.86
N VAL A 545 13.99 6.61 -16.63
CA VAL A 545 13.07 5.77 -15.83
C VAL A 545 11.77 6.53 -15.56
N PHE A 546 11.86 7.80 -15.15
CA PHE A 546 10.69 8.65 -14.94
C PHE A 546 9.86 8.80 -16.23
N ALA A 547 10.49 9.04 -17.37
CA ALA A 547 9.81 9.17 -18.65
C ALA A 547 9.06 7.89 -19.05
N VAL A 548 9.67 6.71 -18.86
CA VAL A 548 8.99 5.43 -19.13
C VAL A 548 7.77 5.26 -18.23
N ILE A 549 7.89 5.55 -16.93
CA ILE A 549 6.78 5.49 -15.98
C ILE A 549 5.65 6.43 -16.42
N ALA A 550 5.98 7.69 -16.69
CA ALA A 550 5.01 8.71 -17.06
C ALA A 550 4.29 8.39 -18.38
N ILE A 551 5.02 7.92 -19.40
CA ILE A 551 4.44 7.56 -20.69
C ILE A 551 3.50 6.36 -20.56
N ILE A 552 3.91 5.30 -19.84
CA ILE A 552 3.07 4.11 -19.65
C ILE A 552 1.80 4.48 -18.89
N ALA A 553 1.91 5.25 -17.80
CA ALA A 553 0.75 5.67 -17.02
C ALA A 553 -0.19 6.58 -17.83
N ALA A 554 0.34 7.61 -18.47
CA ALA A 554 -0.46 8.56 -19.26
C ALA A 554 -1.20 7.85 -20.40
N LEU A 555 -0.51 7.03 -21.18
CA LEU A 555 -1.13 6.34 -22.31
C LEU A 555 -2.16 5.28 -21.88
N SER A 556 -2.02 4.70 -20.69
CA SER A 556 -2.95 3.69 -20.21
C SER A 556 -4.22 4.28 -19.60
N PHE A 557 -4.12 5.40 -18.87
CA PHE A 557 -5.21 5.86 -18.00
C PHE A 557 -5.82 7.21 -18.39
N PHE A 558 -5.18 7.98 -19.27
CA PHE A 558 -5.68 9.31 -19.65
C PHE A 558 -7.15 9.31 -20.11
N PRO A 559 -7.64 8.35 -20.93
CA PRO A 559 -9.04 8.33 -21.32
C PRO A 559 -10.01 8.15 -20.13
N ALA A 560 -9.67 7.29 -19.17
CA ALA A 560 -10.50 7.08 -17.99
C ALA A 560 -10.49 8.32 -17.09
N LEU A 561 -9.32 8.91 -16.84
CA LEU A 561 -9.20 10.14 -16.05
C LEU A 561 -9.93 11.32 -16.70
N ALA A 562 -9.93 11.40 -18.03
CA ALA A 562 -10.65 12.41 -18.79
C ALA A 562 -12.18 12.30 -18.63
N LEU A 563 -12.72 11.09 -18.48
CA LEU A 563 -14.16 10.85 -18.32
C LEU A 563 -14.66 10.99 -16.88
N GLY A 564 -13.77 10.81 -15.90
CA GLY A 564 -14.06 10.94 -14.48
C GLY A 564 -13.63 12.30 -13.91
N PRO A 565 -12.57 12.35 -13.09
CA PRO A 565 -12.30 13.49 -12.23
C PRO A 565 -11.85 14.75 -13.02
N LEU A 566 -11.25 14.60 -14.21
CA LEU A 566 -10.92 15.75 -15.04
C LEU A 566 -12.16 16.40 -15.64
N ALA A 567 -13.15 15.61 -16.08
CA ALA A 567 -14.42 16.15 -16.55
C ALA A 567 -15.15 16.88 -15.42
N GLU A 568 -15.19 16.28 -14.23
CA GLU A 568 -15.75 16.91 -13.03
C GLU A 568 -15.11 18.27 -12.73
N TYR A 569 -13.77 18.34 -12.75
CA TYR A 569 -13.04 19.60 -12.55
C TYR A 569 -13.48 20.70 -13.53
N PHE A 570 -13.61 20.38 -14.82
CA PHE A 570 -14.01 21.36 -15.83
C PHE A 570 -15.50 21.74 -15.75
N THR A 571 -16.35 20.90 -15.16
CA THR A 571 -17.77 21.22 -14.91
C THR A 571 -18.00 22.01 -13.62
N LEU A 572 -17.13 21.88 -12.62
CA LEU A 572 -17.27 22.55 -11.32
C LEU A 572 -16.91 24.05 -11.37
N LYS A 573 -16.09 24.46 -12.35
CA LYS A 573 -15.59 25.83 -12.49
C LYS A 573 -16.68 26.87 -12.74
#